data_AF-A0AA42FFE4-F1
#
_entry.id   AF-A0AA42FFE4-F1
#
_cell.length_a   1.000
_cell.length_b   1.000
_cell.length_c   1.000
_cell.angle_alpha   90.00
_cell.angle_beta   90.00
_cell.angle_gamma   90.00
#
_symmetry.space_group_name_H-M   'P 1'
#
loop_
_entity.id
_entity.type
_entity.pdbx_description
1 polymer ?
#
loop_
_entity_poly.entity_id
_entity_poly.type
_entity_poly.pdbx_seq_one_letter_code
_entity_poly.pdbx_strand_id
1 'polypeptide(L)'
;MTKHNVNEQFLKASQRVNNINKCIGFFLKDIRKSNDLTGEEIAKKLCISQQQWSRYERGINKLSIDKLLIILLILDVSPYEIFDYIATEVYKGKESEIMISL
;
A
#
# COMPACT_ATOMS: atom_id res chain seq x y z
N MET A 1 1.97 37.67 -1.47
CA MET A 1 2.75 36.44 -1.19
C MET A 1 2.05 35.67 -0.08
N THR A 2 1.14 34.78 -0.46
CA THR A 2 0.39 33.94 0.47
C THR A 2 1.38 32.99 1.14
N LYS A 3 1.62 33.16 2.44
CA LYS A 3 2.28 32.13 3.26
C LYS A 3 1.34 30.92 3.23
N HIS A 4 1.56 29.98 2.31
CA HIS A 4 0.97 28.65 2.46
C HIS A 4 1.53 28.09 3.77
N ASN A 5 0.63 27.94 4.74
CA ASN A 5 0.96 27.45 6.07
C ASN A 5 1.52 26.03 5.90
N VAL A 6 2.77 25.79 6.30
CA VAL A 6 3.45 24.49 6.23
C VAL A 6 2.58 23.37 6.81
N ASN A 7 1.75 23.70 7.81
CA ASN A 7 0.79 22.77 8.41
C ASN A 7 -0.33 22.33 7.46
N GLU A 8 -0.81 23.19 6.58
CA GLU A 8 -1.83 22.83 5.58
C GLU A 8 -1.28 21.91 4.50
N GLN A 9 -0.04 22.17 4.04
CA GLN A 9 0.63 21.31 3.06
C GLN A 9 0.88 19.91 3.65
N PHE A 10 1.37 19.86 4.88
CA PHE A 10 1.57 18.60 5.60
C PHE A 10 0.26 17.84 5.79
N LEU A 11 -0.82 18.51 6.19
CA LEU A 11 -2.12 17.87 6.40
C LEU A 11 -2.70 17.27 5.11
N LYS A 12 -2.61 18.00 3.99
CA LYS A 12 -3.01 17.51 2.66
C LYS A 12 -2.18 16.30 2.22
N ALA A 13 -0.85 16.34 2.41
CA ALA A 13 0.02 15.22 2.11
C ALA A 13 -0.30 13.99 2.99
N SER A 14 -0.53 14.20 4.29
CA SER A 14 -0.87 13.13 5.24
C SER A 14 -2.20 12.44 4.91
N GLN A 15 -3.20 13.18 4.42
CA GLN A 15 -4.48 12.57 3.98
C GLN A 15 -4.29 11.63 2.79
N ARG A 16 -3.43 11.98 1.82
CA ARG A 16 -3.07 11.10 0.70
C ARG A 16 -2.39 9.82 1.20
N VAL A 17 -1.50 9.94 2.20
CA VAL A 17 -0.82 8.80 2.84
C VAL A 17 -1.78 7.92 3.66
N ASN A 18 -2.86 8.45 4.25
CA ASN A 18 -3.81 7.60 4.99
C ASN A 18 -4.49 6.53 4.11
N ASN A 19 -4.62 6.78 2.80
CA ASN A 19 -5.10 5.78 1.84
C ASN A 19 -4.06 4.69 1.49
N ILE A 20 -2.81 4.82 1.95
CA ILE A 20 -1.73 3.90 1.61
C ILE A 20 -1.96 2.50 2.18
N ASN A 21 -2.61 2.37 3.34
CA ASN A 21 -2.88 1.05 3.92
C ASN A 21 -3.84 0.24 3.05
N LYS A 22 -4.83 0.90 2.43
CA LYS A 22 -5.73 0.25 1.48
C LYS A 22 -4.99 -0.13 0.21
N CYS A 23 -4.17 0.77 -0.32
CA CYS A 23 -3.29 0.50 -1.47
C CYS A 23 -2.40 -0.73 -1.23
N ILE A 24 -1.66 -0.76 -0.12
CA ILE A 24 -0.85 -1.91 0.30
C ILE A 24 -1.73 -3.17 0.45
N GLY A 25 -2.90 -3.06 1.06
CA GLY A 25 -3.83 -4.18 1.22
C GLY A 25 -4.29 -4.78 -0.11
N PHE A 26 -4.59 -3.94 -1.11
CA PHE A 26 -4.93 -4.39 -2.46
C PHE A 26 -3.75 -5.09 -3.12
N PHE A 27 -2.55 -4.50 -3.07
CA PHE A 27 -1.34 -5.09 -3.61
C PHE A 27 -1.07 -6.49 -3.02
N LEU A 28 -1.15 -6.64 -1.70
CA LEU A 28 -0.97 -7.93 -1.02
C LEU A 28 -2.02 -8.97 -1.43
N LYS A 29 -3.26 -8.54 -1.65
CA LYS A 29 -4.34 -9.40 -2.15
C LYS A 29 -4.07 -9.89 -3.56
N ASP A 30 -3.54 -9.02 -4.42
CA ASP A 30 -3.24 -9.34 -5.81
C ASP A 30 -2.07 -10.32 -5.92
N ILE A 31 -0.97 -10.10 -5.17
CA ILE A 31 0.15 -11.06 -5.11
C ILE A 31 -0.31 -12.42 -4.60
N ARG A 32 -1.10 -12.44 -3.53
CA ARG A 32 -1.59 -13.71 -3.00
C ARG A 32 -2.38 -14.49 -4.06
N LYS A 33 -3.23 -13.79 -4.81
CA LYS A 33 -4.04 -14.39 -5.88
C LYS A 33 -3.19 -14.82 -7.07
N SER A 34 -2.16 -14.06 -7.46
CA SER A 34 -1.25 -14.46 -8.54
C SER A 34 -0.40 -15.69 -8.19
N ASN A 35 -0.26 -15.97 -6.89
CA ASN A 35 0.34 -17.20 -6.37
C ASN A 35 -0.67 -18.34 -6.12
N ASP A 36 -1.94 -18.18 -6.55
CA ASP A 36 -3.02 -19.16 -6.34
C ASP A 36 -3.27 -19.54 -4.87
N LEU A 37 -2.95 -18.65 -3.93
CA LEU A 37 -3.12 -18.89 -2.50
C LEU A 37 -4.48 -18.38 -2.01
N THR A 38 -5.15 -19.16 -1.17
CA THR A 38 -6.26 -18.71 -0.33
C THR A 38 -5.76 -17.84 0.82
N GLY A 39 -6.68 -17.10 1.45
CA GLY A 39 -6.35 -16.30 2.64
C GLY A 39 -5.88 -17.15 3.84
N GLU A 40 -6.31 -18.41 3.93
CA GLU A 40 -5.87 -19.32 4.99
C GLU A 40 -4.46 -19.86 4.72
N GLU A 41 -4.14 -20.23 3.47
CA GLU A 41 -2.83 -20.76 3.09
C GLU A 41 -1.71 -19.75 3.31
N ILE A 42 -1.91 -18.49 2.90
CA ILE A 42 -0.92 -17.44 3.15
C ILE A 42 -0.78 -17.14 4.64
N ALA A 43 -1.87 -17.17 5.40
CA ALA A 43 -1.83 -16.92 6.84
C ALA A 43 -1.02 -18.01 7.55
N LYS A 44 -1.17 -19.28 7.13
CA LYS A 44 -0.35 -20.41 7.59
C LYS A 44 1.13 -20.19 7.24
N LYS A 45 1.45 -19.82 6.00
CA LYS A 45 2.84 -19.51 5.57
C LYS A 45 3.50 -18.40 6.39
N LEU A 46 2.71 -17.39 6.78
CA LEU A 46 3.17 -16.25 7.58
C LEU A 46 3.09 -16.49 9.10
N CYS A 47 2.63 -17.66 9.54
CA CYS A 47 2.38 -17.97 10.96
C CYS A 47 1.49 -16.93 11.68
N ILE A 48 0.44 -16.46 11.00
CA ILE A 48 -0.57 -15.53 11.55
C ILE A 48 -1.98 -16.10 11.42
N SER A 49 -2.97 -15.48 12.07
CA SER A 49 -4.37 -15.85 11.86
C SER A 49 -4.89 -15.38 10.48
N GLN A 50 -5.81 -16.13 9.89
CA GLN A 50 -6.50 -15.72 8.66
C GLN A 50 -7.23 -14.37 8.84
N GLN A 51 -7.79 -14.11 10.01
CA GLN A 51 -8.43 -12.84 10.33
C GLN A 51 -7.44 -11.67 10.29
N GLN A 52 -6.21 -11.88 10.78
CA GLN A 52 -5.15 -10.89 10.73
C GLN A 52 -4.74 -10.62 9.28
N TRP A 53 -4.56 -11.65 8.46
CA TRP A 53 -4.32 -11.49 7.02
C TRP A 53 -5.46 -10.71 6.34
N SER A 54 -6.71 -11.06 6.62
CA SER A 54 -7.89 -10.35 6.08
C SER A 54 -7.92 -8.87 6.48
N ARG A 55 -7.42 -8.50 7.66
CA ARG A 55 -7.30 -7.09 8.06
C ARG A 55 -6.22 -6.36 7.25
N TYR A 56 -5.13 -7.04 6.90
CA TYR A 56 -4.09 -6.50 6.03
C TYR A 56 -4.63 -6.23 4.63
N GLU A 57 -5.30 -7.19 4.00
CA GLU A 57 -5.87 -7.01 2.66
C GLU A 57 -6.89 -5.86 2.59
N ARG A 58 -7.63 -5.63 3.68
CA ARG A 58 -8.62 -4.55 3.76
C ARG A 58 -8.02 -3.20 4.13
N GLY A 59 -6.73 -3.14 4.48
CA GLY A 59 -6.06 -1.93 4.93
C GLY A 59 -6.60 -1.35 6.23
N ILE A 60 -7.29 -2.16 7.04
CA ILE A 60 -7.89 -1.72 8.33
C ILE A 60 -6.78 -1.54 9.38
N ASN A 61 -5.79 -2.43 9.36
CA ASN A 61 -4.63 -2.34 10.23
C ASN A 61 -3.46 -1.69 9.49
N LYS A 62 -2.81 -0.73 10.15
CA LYS A 62 -1.50 -0.24 9.71
C LYS A 62 -0.49 -1.38 9.79
N LEU A 63 0.21 -1.62 8.69
CA LEU A 63 1.28 -2.59 8.59
C LEU A 63 2.61 -1.84 8.79
N SER A 64 3.46 -2.30 9.71
CA SER A 64 4.80 -1.72 9.85
C SER A 64 5.66 -2.11 8.65
N ILE A 65 6.67 -1.30 8.34
CA ILE A 65 7.57 -1.61 7.21
C ILE A 65 8.25 -2.96 7.36
N ASP A 66 8.67 -3.34 8.59
CA ASP A 66 9.31 -4.62 8.86
C ASP A 66 8.40 -5.81 8.51
N LYS A 67 7.12 -5.73 8.90
CA LYS A 67 6.13 -6.77 8.57
C LYS A 67 5.89 -6.85 7.07
N LEU A 68 5.90 -5.71 6.39
CA LEU A 68 5.70 -5.67 4.95
C LEU A 68 6.84 -6.39 4.25
N LEU A 69 8.09 -6.05 4.59
CA LEU A 69 9.27 -6.67 4.01
C LEU A 69 9.32 -8.19 4.27
N ILE A 70 8.93 -8.65 5.46
CA ILE A 70 8.81 -10.08 5.76
C ILE A 70 7.79 -10.76 4.85
N ILE A 71 6.61 -10.15 4.66
CA ILE A 71 5.57 -10.70 3.79
C ILE A 71 6.07 -10.79 2.34
N LEU A 72 6.71 -9.73 1.84
CA LEU A 72 7.26 -9.69 0.48
C LEU A 72 8.33 -10.77 0.27
N LEU A 73 9.23 -10.95 1.24
CA LEU A 73 10.25 -12.00 1.19
C LEU A 73 9.63 -13.41 1.15
N ILE A 74 8.58 -13.66 1.93
CA ILE A 74 7.89 -14.96 1.96
C ILE A 74 7.12 -15.23 0.65
N LEU A 75 6.67 -14.18 -0.03
CA LEU A 75 5.97 -14.25 -1.30
C LEU A 75 6.91 -14.16 -2.52
N ASP A 76 8.23 -14.07 -2.30
CA ASP A 76 9.25 -13.87 -3.33
C ASP A 76 8.96 -12.66 -4.24
N VAL A 77 8.56 -11.55 -3.62
CA VAL A 77 8.24 -10.29 -4.31
C VAL A 77 9.29 -9.24 -3.98
N SER A 78 9.76 -8.52 -5.01
CA SER A 78 10.71 -7.42 -4.81
C SER A 78 10.03 -6.24 -4.11
N PRO A 79 10.65 -5.63 -3.07
CA PRO A 79 10.17 -4.37 -2.51
C PRO A 79 9.99 -3.25 -3.55
N TYR A 80 10.72 -3.31 -4.66
CA TYR A 80 10.56 -2.35 -5.75
C TYR A 80 9.13 -2.37 -6.31
N GLU A 81 8.52 -3.55 -6.44
CA GLU A 81 7.17 -3.70 -7.02
C GLU A 81 6.11 -2.99 -6.18
N ILE A 82 6.21 -3.06 -4.85
CA ILE A 82 5.24 -2.34 -4.01
C ILE A 82 5.46 -0.83 -4.05
N PHE A 83 6.71 -0.37 -4.14
CA PHE A 83 6.98 1.06 -4.26
C PHE A 83 6.51 1.63 -5.60
N ASP A 84 6.66 0.87 -6.69
CA ASP A 84 6.15 1.22 -8.01
C ASP A 84 4.61 1.28 -8.02
N TYR A 85 3.95 0.27 -7.41
CA TYR A 85 2.50 0.25 -7.23
C TYR A 85 2.01 1.44 -6.39
N ILE A 86 2.66 1.72 -5.25
CA ILE A 86 2.35 2.87 -4.40
C ILE A 86 2.57 4.18 -5.15
N ALA A 87 3.66 4.33 -5.90
CA ALA A 87 3.96 5.53 -6.67
C ALA A 87 2.85 5.79 -7.68
N THR A 88 2.41 4.76 -8.39
CA THR A 88 1.27 4.86 -9.32
C THR A 88 0.01 5.35 -8.60
N GLU A 89 -0.36 4.77 -7.45
CA GLU A 89 -1.56 5.19 -6.72
C GLU A 89 -1.46 6.60 -6.10
N VAL A 90 -0.28 6.99 -5.61
CA VAL A 90 -0.04 8.30 -4.97
C VAL A 90 0.05 9.41 -6.01
N TYR A 91 0.59 9.12 -7.20
CA TYR A 91 0.83 10.11 -8.26
C TYR A 91 -0.19 10.08 -9.41
N LYS A 92 -1.17 9.16 -9.40
CA LYS A 92 -2.30 9.11 -10.35
C LYS A 92 -3.02 10.46 -10.58
N GLY A 93 -2.94 11.40 -9.63
CA GLY A 93 -3.50 12.76 -9.77
C GLY A 93 -2.55 13.83 -10.34
N LYS A 94 -1.24 13.59 -10.43
CA LYS A 94 -0.27 14.54 -10.99
C LYS A 94 -0.21 14.50 -12.51
N GLU A 95 -0.38 13.33 -13.12
CA GLU A 95 -0.31 13.19 -14.58
C GLU A 95 -1.43 13.96 -15.28
N SER A 96 -2.64 13.98 -14.71
CA SER A 96 -3.76 14.78 -15.23
C SER A 96 -3.51 16.30 -15.14
N GLU A 97 -2.84 16.78 -14.09
CA GLU A 97 -2.49 18.21 -13.95
C GLU A 97 -1.38 18.63 -14.92
N ILE A 98 -0.43 17.75 -15.21
CA ILE A 98 0.64 17.98 -16.21
C ILE A 98 0.06 17.95 -17.63
N MET A 99 -0.86 17.01 -17.92
CA MET A 99 -1.57 16.93 -19.20
C MET A 99 -2.52 18.11 -19.49
N ILE A 100 -3.01 18.80 -18.46
CA ILE A 100 -3.87 19.99 -18.61
C ILE A 100 -3.02 21.27 -18.77
N SER A 101 -1.72 21.22 -18.48
CA SER A 101 -0.79 22.37 -18.53
C SER A 101 0.21 22.36 -19.69
N LEU A 102 0.09 21.39 -20.61
CA LEU A 102 0.77 21.32 -21.90
C LEU A 102 -0.22 21.58 -23.04
#